data_AF-M5RQW9-F1
#
_entry.id   AF-M5RQW9-F1
#
_cell.length_a   1.000
_cell.length_b   1.000
_cell.length_c   1.000
_cell.angle_alpha   90.00
_cell.angle_beta   90.00
_cell.angle_gamma   90.00
#
_symmetry.space_group_name_H-M   'P 1'
#
loop_
_entity.id
_entity.type
_entity.pdbx_description
1 polymer ?
#
loop_
_entity_poly.entity_id
_entity_poly.type
_entity_poly.pdbx_seq_one_letter_code
_entity_poly.pdbx_strand_id
1 'polypeptide(L)'
;MWCAAVTGAQTTLDPKQMKEWTPNSRYGGHAFGFHGDSANKLSAFDQFLAKRDTILPWIAEYSPYALVSGDDPPVYLSYSAPPALGQNQKDPTHTSNFGVKLKEHCEEEGVDCELVYPGAENVEHETTADYLLWKLKS
;
A
#
# COMPACT_ATOMS: atom_id res chain seq x y z
N MET A 1 -18.60 -6.98 3.81
CA MET A 1 -18.22 -5.69 3.18
C MET A 1 -18.42 -5.85 1.67
N TRP A 2 -18.82 -4.81 0.91
CA TRP A 2 -19.12 -4.95 -0.53
C TRP A 2 -17.90 -4.76 -1.44
N CYS A 3 -17.00 -3.83 -1.08
CA CYS A 3 -15.72 -3.58 -1.73
C CYS A 3 -14.89 -2.64 -0.84
N ALA A 4 -13.60 -2.51 -1.16
CA ALA A 4 -12.75 -1.41 -0.70
C ALA A 4 -12.30 -0.60 -1.92
N ALA A 5 -12.57 0.71 -1.96
CA ALA A 5 -12.17 1.57 -3.07
C ALA A 5 -11.42 2.79 -2.52
N VAL A 6 -10.15 2.94 -2.90
CA VAL A 6 -9.22 3.88 -2.26
C VAL A 6 -8.32 4.57 -3.26
N THR A 7 -7.90 5.79 -2.91
CA THR A 7 -7.01 6.62 -3.72
C THR A 7 -5.71 6.91 -2.98
N GLY A 8 -4.57 6.68 -3.63
CA GLY A 8 -3.24 6.98 -3.11
C GLY A 8 -2.83 6.15 -1.90
N ALA A 9 -3.39 4.95 -1.71
CA ALA A 9 -3.20 4.19 -0.46
C ALA A 9 -1.77 3.67 -0.27
N GLN A 10 -1.29 3.72 0.98
CA GLN A 10 -0.15 2.93 1.45
C GLN A 10 -0.66 1.57 1.92
N THR A 11 -0.46 0.52 1.12
CA THR A 11 -1.12 -0.78 1.29
C THR A 11 -0.35 -1.76 2.19
N THR A 12 0.82 -1.36 2.71
CA THR A 12 1.57 -2.14 3.68
C THR A 12 1.94 -1.28 4.89
N LEU A 13 2.09 -1.93 6.04
CA LEU A 13 2.71 -1.37 7.25
C LEU A 13 4.09 -1.97 7.52
N ASP A 14 4.62 -2.83 6.64
CA ASP A 14 5.95 -3.42 6.80
C ASP A 14 7.04 -2.49 6.23
N PRO A 15 7.93 -1.94 7.07
CA PRO A 15 9.01 -1.05 6.60
C PRO A 15 10.00 -1.72 5.66
N LYS A 16 10.17 -3.04 5.74
CA LYS A 16 11.05 -3.79 4.83
C LYS A 16 10.46 -3.83 3.42
N GLN A 17 9.16 -4.16 3.31
CA GLN A 17 8.45 -4.12 2.03
C GLN A 17 8.48 -2.71 1.43
N MET A 18 8.20 -1.68 2.26
CA MET A 18 8.26 -0.28 1.81
C MET A 18 9.62 0.10 1.22
N LYS A 19 10.73 -0.38 1.81
CA LYS A 19 12.09 -0.12 1.31
C LYS A 19 12.42 -0.90 0.06
N GLU A 20 11.98 -2.14 -0.02
CA GLU A 20 12.19 -3.00 -1.19
C GLU A 20 11.46 -2.43 -2.43
N TRP A 21 10.21 -1.99 -2.26
CA TRP A 21 9.39 -1.49 -3.37
C TRP A 21 9.73 -0.04 -3.73
N THR A 22 10.10 0.77 -2.73
CA THR A 22 10.40 2.20 -2.88
C THR A 22 11.56 2.60 -1.96
N PRO A 23 12.81 2.65 -2.44
CA PRO A 23 14.00 2.82 -1.59
C PRO A 23 14.01 4.10 -0.73
N ASN A 24 13.38 5.18 -1.20
CA ASN A 24 13.26 6.43 -0.46
C ASN A 24 12.00 6.53 0.43
N SER A 25 11.32 5.42 0.72
CA SER A 25 10.28 5.35 1.76
C SER A 25 10.82 5.82 3.11
N ARG A 26 10.05 6.69 3.77
CA ARG A 26 10.46 7.41 4.99
C ARG A 26 9.32 7.73 5.97
N TYR A 27 8.10 7.29 5.67
CA TYR A 27 6.89 7.57 6.46
C TYR A 27 6.39 6.30 7.16
N GLY A 28 5.63 6.44 8.26
CA GLY A 28 4.98 5.32 8.96
C GLY A 28 5.47 5.06 10.38
N GLY A 29 6.78 5.20 10.67
CA GLY A 29 7.36 4.82 11.97
C GLY A 29 6.71 5.46 13.20
N HIS A 30 6.27 6.71 13.09
CA HIS A 30 5.60 7.44 14.18
C HIS A 30 4.27 6.81 14.61
N ALA A 31 3.56 6.12 13.73
CA ALA A 31 2.32 5.40 14.07
C ALA A 31 2.57 4.23 15.03
N PHE A 32 3.82 3.74 15.06
CA PHE A 32 4.28 2.64 15.91
C PHE A 32 5.06 3.15 17.14
N GLY A 33 5.00 4.46 17.43
CA GLY A 33 5.70 5.09 18.54
C GLY A 33 7.20 5.33 18.29
N PHE A 34 7.68 5.22 17.04
CA PHE A 34 9.05 5.56 16.70
C PHE A 34 9.18 7.04 16.35
N HIS A 35 9.92 7.79 17.17
CA HIS A 35 10.07 9.24 17.01
C HIS A 35 11.45 9.64 16.43
N GLY A 36 12.32 8.68 16.19
CA GLY A 36 13.72 8.95 15.84
C GLY A 36 14.55 9.28 17.08
N ASP A 37 15.82 9.58 16.84
CA ASP A 37 16.78 9.96 17.87
C ASP A 37 17.74 10.99 17.25
N SER A 38 17.51 12.26 17.56
CA SER A 38 18.32 13.35 17.02
C SER A 38 19.76 13.32 17.50
N ALA A 39 20.04 12.81 18.70
CA ALA A 39 21.40 12.71 19.21
C ALA A 39 22.21 11.70 18.39
N ASN A 40 21.57 10.61 17.97
CA ASN A 40 22.17 9.56 17.15
C ASN A 40 21.88 9.72 15.64
N LYS A 41 21.28 10.85 15.21
CA LYS A 41 20.89 11.13 13.82
C LYS A 41 20.02 10.02 13.18
N LEU A 42 19.17 9.37 13.98
CA LEU A 42 18.23 8.37 13.51
C LEU A 42 16.88 9.03 13.22
N SER A 43 16.32 8.78 12.04
CA SER A 43 14.93 9.13 11.75
C SER A 43 13.96 8.15 12.42
N ALA A 44 12.69 8.54 12.49
CA ALA A 44 11.60 7.64 12.88
C ALA A 44 11.55 6.39 12.00
N PHE A 45 11.84 6.53 10.70
CA PHE A 45 11.83 5.39 9.78
C PHE A 45 13.03 4.46 9.98
N ASP A 46 14.20 4.99 10.34
CA ASP A 46 15.37 4.14 10.63
C ASP A 46 15.08 3.24 11.84
N GLN A 47 14.44 3.79 12.87
CA GLN A 47 13.97 3.00 14.01
C GLN A 47 12.89 2.00 13.61
N PHE A 48 11.93 2.41 12.78
CA PHE A 48 10.85 1.56 12.27
C PHE A 48 11.39 0.33 11.54
N LEU A 49 12.37 0.53 10.65
CA LEU A 49 13.01 -0.56 9.92
C LEU A 49 13.87 -1.43 10.85
N ALA A 50 14.70 -0.82 11.71
CA ALA A 50 15.58 -1.55 12.61
C ALA A 50 14.84 -2.36 13.69
N LYS A 51 13.65 -1.88 14.10
CA LYS A 51 12.79 -2.52 15.12
C LYS A 51 11.60 -3.24 14.50
N ARG A 52 11.62 -3.54 13.21
CA ARG A 52 10.54 -4.26 12.49
C ARG A 52 10.07 -5.51 13.25
N ASP A 53 10.99 -6.28 13.82
CA ASP A 53 10.65 -7.54 14.50
C ASP A 53 9.77 -7.31 15.74
N THR A 54 9.87 -6.16 16.41
CA THR A 54 9.07 -5.86 17.61
C THR A 54 7.62 -5.50 17.29
N ILE A 55 7.31 -5.22 16.02
CA ILE A 55 5.98 -4.79 15.56
C ILE A 55 5.36 -5.78 14.58
N LEU A 56 5.99 -6.93 14.33
CA LEU A 56 5.45 -7.99 13.49
C LEU A 56 4.01 -8.40 13.85
N PRO A 57 3.63 -8.53 15.14
CA PRO A 57 2.24 -8.82 15.50
C PRO A 57 1.26 -7.76 14.99
N TRP A 58 1.61 -6.48 15.11
CA TRP A 58 0.75 -5.40 14.62
C TRP A 58 0.75 -5.28 13.09
N ILE A 59 1.85 -5.63 12.42
CA ILE A 59 1.87 -5.74 10.95
C ILE A 59 0.91 -6.84 10.52
N ALA A 60 0.96 -8.02 11.14
CA ALA A 60 0.04 -9.12 10.83
C ALA A 60 -1.42 -8.77 11.14
N GLU A 61 -1.67 -7.99 12.19
CA GLU A 61 -3.03 -7.61 12.61
C GLU A 61 -3.64 -6.46 11.80
N TYR A 62 -2.82 -5.53 11.29
CA TYR A 62 -3.33 -4.27 10.73
C TYR A 62 -2.84 -3.90 9.32
N SER A 63 -1.84 -4.60 8.77
CA SER A 63 -1.33 -4.29 7.43
C SER A 63 -2.28 -4.82 6.36
N PRO A 64 -2.82 -3.99 5.44
CA PRO A 64 -3.73 -4.47 4.39
C PRO A 64 -3.09 -5.61 3.57
N TYR A 65 -1.83 -5.46 3.19
CA TYR A 65 -1.09 -6.52 2.49
C TYR A 65 -0.97 -7.83 3.28
N ALA A 66 -0.91 -7.79 4.61
CA ALA A 66 -0.77 -9.01 5.42
C ALA A 66 -2.11 -9.70 5.71
N LEU A 67 -3.23 -9.02 5.43
CA LEU A 67 -4.57 -9.47 5.76
C LEU A 67 -5.35 -9.99 4.55
N VAL A 68 -4.81 -9.85 3.33
CA VAL A 68 -5.46 -10.36 2.12
C VAL A 68 -5.70 -11.86 2.27
N SER A 69 -6.93 -12.27 2.00
CA SER A 69 -7.41 -13.64 2.07
C SER A 69 -8.51 -13.87 1.03
N GLY A 70 -8.67 -15.10 0.56
CA GLY A 70 -9.55 -15.41 -0.57
C GLY A 70 -11.05 -15.13 -0.36
N ASP A 71 -11.51 -14.85 0.86
CA ASP A 71 -12.88 -14.42 1.16
C ASP A 71 -13.04 -12.90 1.30
N ASP A 72 -11.98 -12.14 1.06
CA ASP A 72 -12.02 -10.68 1.07
C ASP A 72 -12.87 -10.09 -0.06
N PRO A 73 -13.49 -8.92 0.18
CA PRO A 73 -14.24 -8.24 -0.85
C PRO A 73 -13.31 -7.67 -1.94
N PRO A 74 -13.82 -7.44 -3.16
CA PRO A 74 -13.05 -6.81 -4.23
C PRO A 74 -12.44 -5.46 -3.84
N VAL A 75 -11.26 -5.19 -4.38
CA VAL A 75 -10.47 -3.99 -4.09
C VAL A 75 -10.33 -3.14 -5.35
N TYR A 76 -10.43 -1.82 -5.19
CA TYR A 76 -10.12 -0.84 -6.22
C TYR A 76 -9.09 0.15 -5.68
N LEU A 77 -8.01 0.36 -6.44
CA LEU A 77 -6.90 1.23 -6.10
C LEU A 77 -6.67 2.24 -7.22
N SER A 78 -6.59 3.53 -6.89
CA SER A 78 -6.23 4.57 -7.86
C SER A 78 -5.03 5.39 -7.39
N TYR A 79 -4.12 5.72 -8.31
CA TYR A 79 -2.92 6.52 -8.03
C TYR A 79 -2.68 7.57 -9.11
N SER A 80 -2.01 8.66 -8.74
CA SER A 80 -1.78 9.82 -9.62
C SER A 80 -0.51 9.73 -10.48
N ALA A 81 0.29 8.68 -10.32
CA ALA A 81 1.54 8.48 -11.04
C ALA A 81 1.74 7.00 -11.42
N PRO A 82 2.41 6.71 -12.56
CA PRO A 82 2.76 5.34 -12.94
C PRO A 82 3.75 4.72 -11.94
N PRO A 83 3.77 3.38 -11.81
CA PRO A 83 4.69 2.70 -10.91
C PRO A 83 6.12 2.72 -11.45
N ALA A 84 7.08 2.68 -10.53
CA ALA A 84 8.49 2.41 -10.82
C ALA A 84 9.09 1.66 -9.62
N LEU A 85 8.85 0.35 -9.58
CA LEU A 85 9.32 -0.54 -8.52
C LEU A 85 10.84 -0.50 -8.37
N GLY A 86 11.32 -0.48 -7.13
CA GLY A 86 12.73 -0.42 -6.79
C GLY A 86 13.40 0.92 -7.06
N GLN A 87 12.64 1.94 -7.47
CA GLN A 87 13.15 3.28 -7.77
C GLN A 87 12.62 4.34 -6.81
N ASN A 88 13.39 5.41 -6.63
CA ASN A 88 12.97 6.55 -5.81
C ASN A 88 11.76 7.25 -6.42
N GLN A 89 10.78 7.56 -5.57
CA GLN A 89 9.53 8.21 -5.96
C GLN A 89 9.48 9.66 -5.47
N LYS A 90 8.84 10.55 -6.25
CA LYS A 90 8.62 11.95 -5.83
C LYS A 90 7.77 12.04 -4.57
N ASP A 91 6.69 11.24 -4.53
CA ASP A 91 5.85 11.02 -3.36
C ASP A 91 5.88 9.53 -2.99
N PRO A 92 6.80 9.11 -2.11
CA PRO A 92 6.93 7.71 -1.74
C PRO A 92 5.80 7.21 -0.84
N THR A 93 4.99 8.09 -0.23
CA THR A 93 3.89 7.68 0.65
C THR A 93 2.65 7.27 -0.16
N HIS A 94 2.39 7.95 -1.27
CA HIS A 94 1.22 7.69 -2.13
C HIS A 94 1.61 7.14 -3.52
N THR A 95 2.70 6.37 -3.60
CA THR A 95 3.17 5.75 -4.85
C THR A 95 2.32 4.55 -5.27
N SER A 96 2.10 4.41 -6.57
CA SER A 96 1.44 3.25 -7.19
C SER A 96 2.21 1.94 -7.04
N ASN A 97 3.48 1.95 -6.61
CA ASN A 97 4.21 0.73 -6.25
C ASN A 97 3.46 -0.09 -5.20
N PHE A 98 2.80 0.57 -4.24
CA PHE A 98 1.93 -0.09 -3.26
C PHE A 98 0.72 -0.76 -3.90
N GLY A 99 0.13 -0.09 -4.90
CA GLY A 99 -1.00 -0.62 -5.66
C GLY A 99 -0.63 -1.86 -6.45
N VAL A 100 0.51 -1.82 -7.16
CA VAL A 100 1.02 -2.95 -7.95
C VAL A 100 1.21 -4.18 -7.06
N LYS A 101 1.92 -4.03 -5.93
CA LYS A 101 2.21 -5.16 -5.04
C LYS A 101 0.95 -5.69 -4.36
N LEU A 102 0.01 -4.83 -3.96
CA LEU A 102 -1.25 -5.31 -3.40
C LEU A 102 -2.09 -6.06 -4.45
N LYS A 103 -2.18 -5.55 -5.69
CA LYS A 103 -2.89 -6.23 -6.77
C LYS A 103 -2.34 -7.63 -7.04
N GLU A 104 -1.01 -7.76 -7.18
CA GLU A 104 -0.37 -9.06 -7.36
C GLU A 104 -0.74 -10.04 -6.24
N HIS A 105 -0.73 -9.58 -4.99
CA HIS A 105 -1.08 -10.42 -3.86
C HIS A 105 -2.57 -10.79 -3.80
N CYS A 106 -3.46 -9.86 -4.12
CA CYS A 106 -4.89 -10.14 -4.27
C CYS A 106 -5.14 -11.21 -5.34
N GLU A 107 -4.50 -11.10 -6.51
CA GLU A 107 -4.63 -12.07 -7.59
C GLU A 107 -4.11 -13.46 -7.20
N GLU A 108 -3.01 -13.53 -6.44
CA GLU A 108 -2.48 -14.78 -5.87
C GLU A 108 -3.47 -15.45 -4.90
N GLU A 109 -4.19 -14.67 -4.09
CA GLU A 109 -5.20 -15.14 -3.14
C GLU A 109 -6.61 -15.32 -3.76
N GLY A 110 -6.78 -14.99 -5.04
CA GLY A 110 -8.06 -15.10 -5.75
C GLY A 110 -9.06 -13.99 -5.45
N VAL A 111 -8.59 -12.83 -4.99
CA VAL A 111 -9.39 -11.63 -4.71
C VAL A 111 -9.34 -10.67 -5.90
N ASP A 112 -10.50 -10.26 -6.38
CA ASP A 112 -10.60 -9.26 -7.46
C ASP A 112 -9.95 -7.94 -7.05
N CYS A 113 -8.98 -7.45 -7.83
CA CYS A 113 -8.32 -6.17 -7.58
C CYS A 113 -8.14 -5.33 -8.85
N GLU A 114 -8.85 -4.20 -8.92
CA GLU A 114 -8.67 -3.19 -9.96
C GLU A 114 -7.62 -2.16 -9.53
N LEU A 115 -6.71 -1.82 -10.45
CA LEU A 115 -5.63 -0.87 -10.21
C LEU A 115 -5.56 0.13 -11.36
N VAL A 116 -5.66 1.41 -11.02
CA VAL A 116 -5.67 2.52 -11.98
C VAL A 116 -4.55 3.51 -11.66
N TYR A 117 -3.83 3.90 -12.69
CA TYR A 117 -2.83 4.96 -12.68
C TYR A 117 -2.63 5.47 -14.13
N PRO A 118 -1.97 6.62 -14.35
CA PRO A 118 -1.66 7.09 -15.70
C PRO A 118 -0.89 6.04 -16.51
N GLY A 119 -1.48 5.54 -17.59
CA GLY A 119 -0.89 4.50 -18.44
C GLY A 119 -1.19 3.06 -17.99
N ALA A 120 -2.10 2.84 -17.03
CA ALA A 120 -2.61 1.51 -16.73
C ALA A 120 -3.35 0.93 -17.94
N GLU A 121 -3.12 -0.36 -18.21
CA GLU A 121 -3.81 -1.10 -19.26
C GLU A 121 -5.12 -1.70 -18.71
N ASN A 122 -6.09 -1.95 -19.59
CA ASN A 122 -7.36 -2.62 -19.25
C ASN A 122 -8.15 -1.95 -18.11
N VAL A 123 -8.18 -0.61 -18.07
CA VAL A 123 -8.97 0.15 -17.10
C VAL A 123 -10.46 0.01 -17.41
N GLU A 124 -11.21 -0.65 -16.53
CA GLU A 124 -12.68 -0.78 -16.62
C GLU A 124 -13.39 0.42 -15.98
N HIS A 125 -12.93 0.83 -14.79
CA HIS A 125 -13.46 1.97 -14.05
C HIS A 125 -12.37 3.05 -13.92
N GLU A 126 -12.55 4.20 -14.57
CA GLU A 126 -11.52 5.26 -14.58
C GLU A 126 -11.32 5.93 -13.21
N THR A 127 -12.39 6.03 -12.43
CA THR A 127 -12.37 6.71 -11.14
C THR A 127 -12.94 5.84 -10.02
N THR A 128 -12.54 6.14 -8.78
CA THR A 128 -13.13 5.53 -7.57
C THR A 128 -14.65 5.70 -7.55
N ALA A 129 -15.18 6.81 -8.06
CA ALA A 129 -16.61 7.06 -8.12
C ALA A 129 -17.30 6.14 -9.13
N ASP A 130 -16.71 5.92 -10.32
CA ASP A 130 -17.25 5.02 -11.33
C ASP A 130 -17.31 3.59 -10.82
N TYR A 131 -16.22 3.11 -10.20
CA TYR A 131 -16.16 1.80 -9.59
C TYR A 131 -17.23 1.60 -8.50
N LEU A 132 -17.36 2.56 -7.59
CA LEU A 132 -18.36 2.49 -6.51
C LEU A 132 -19.80 2.53 -7.07
N LEU A 133 -20.08 3.38 -8.05
CA LEU A 133 -21.40 3.46 -8.67
C LEU A 133 -21.77 2.17 -9.40
N TRP A 134 -20.82 1.53 -10.06
CA TRP A 134 -21.02 0.22 -10.68
C TRP A 134 -21.22 -0.86 -9.62
N LYS A 135 -20.32 -0.96 -8.63
CA LYS A 135 -20.34 -2.04 -7.63
C LYS A 135 -21.57 -2.00 -6.71
N LEU A 136 -22.08 -0.81 -6.40
CA LEU A 136 -23.26 -0.65 -5.53
C LEU A 136 -24.60 -0.83 -6.26
N LYS A 137 -24.59 -0.94 -7.59
CA LYS A 137 -25.78 -1.15 -8.42
C LYS A 137 -25.83 -2.53 -9.09
N SER A 138 -24.74 -3.30 -9.01
CA SER A 138 -24.62 -4.63 -9.60
C SER A 138 -24.98 -5.74 -8.63
#